data_AF-A0A9Q0BAM7-F1
#
_entry.id   AF-A0A9Q0BAM7-F1
#
_cell.length_a   1.000
_cell.length_b   1.000
_cell.length_c   1.000
_cell.angle_alpha   90.00
_cell.angle_beta   90.00
_cell.angle_gamma   90.00
#
_symmetry.space_group_name_H-M   'P 1'
#
loop_
_entity.id
_entity.type
_entity.pdbx_description
1 polymer ?
#
loop_
_entity_poly.entity_id
_entity_poly.type
_entity_poly.pdbx_seq_one_letter_code
_entity_poly.pdbx_strand_id
1 'polypeptide(L)'
;MKFTWSIASAALLATRAQCEILWDGRFNDMTSATDLDKWSWSSQVGPYQYYIHGSGATTDYVNLSSDFKNPADTGSKQGAKISLTSTSFWNGQTMRRTELIPQTTAAIGKGKLFYHFSLKRSDTNAPSLNKEHQIAFFESHFVEMKSGWQSGATGTEDPLLRWVVGGKTEWSVNWDADVWHNVAYEIDFDGGSVGFWHSTGAEALTQVVAPVTASASSNGADWHVGVLELPRDGYADETEDFYFSGVYIENGEITKAVGSGSSDTGSSAPASSAAPAATSAAAASSSAPAAAAPTTAAPTTTAVPTTSAAPVSSAAPVESEPASSAPVATPVSSAAPVVSEEPSAPAATTPAAATTSSAPAASASAKPACRRRRRRNHAKRN
;
A
#
# COMPACT_ATOMS: atom_id res chain seq x y z
N MET A 1 -50.14 -11.42 54.35
CA MET A 1 -48.75 -11.01 54.04
C MET A 1 -48.67 -10.66 52.56
N LYS A 2 -47.98 -9.59 52.15
CA LYS A 2 -47.79 -9.22 50.74
C LYS A 2 -46.29 -9.17 50.46
N PHE A 3 -45.82 -10.00 49.53
CA PHE A 3 -44.43 -9.95 49.03
C PHE A 3 -44.37 -8.97 47.85
N THR A 4 -43.73 -7.82 48.05
CA THR A 4 -43.36 -6.91 46.97
C THR A 4 -41.95 -7.25 46.49
N TRP A 5 -41.83 -7.90 45.33
CA TRP A 5 -40.55 -8.01 44.63
C TRP A 5 -40.12 -6.63 44.12
N SER A 6 -39.05 -6.10 44.69
CA SER A 6 -38.32 -4.97 44.10
C SER A 6 -37.36 -5.50 43.04
N ILE A 7 -37.75 -5.40 41.77
CA ILE A 7 -36.85 -5.72 40.65
C ILE A 7 -35.86 -4.56 40.52
N ALA A 8 -34.62 -4.76 40.98
CA ALA A 8 -33.55 -3.79 40.78
C ALA A 8 -33.08 -3.84 39.32
N SER A 9 -33.42 -2.82 38.53
CA SER A 9 -32.93 -2.65 37.17
C SER A 9 -31.44 -2.32 37.18
N ALA A 10 -30.60 -3.33 36.93
CA ALA A 10 -29.18 -3.12 36.68
C ALA A 10 -29.00 -2.39 35.34
N ALA A 11 -28.70 -1.09 35.40
CA ALA A 11 -28.39 -0.29 34.23
C ALA A 11 -27.02 -0.70 33.67
N LEU A 12 -27.02 -1.50 32.60
CA LEU A 12 -25.79 -1.90 31.93
C LEU A 12 -25.20 -0.69 31.18
N LEU A 13 -24.18 -0.07 31.77
CA LEU A 13 -23.39 1.00 31.15
C LEU A 13 -22.59 0.42 29.97
N ALA A 14 -23.24 0.33 28.81
CA ALA A 14 -22.58 0.08 27.54
C ALA A 14 -21.77 1.32 27.16
N THR A 15 -20.50 1.36 27.60
CA THR A 15 -19.51 2.30 27.11
C THR A 15 -19.31 2.06 25.61
N ARG A 16 -19.96 2.87 24.77
CA ARG A 16 -19.62 2.93 23.35
C ARG A 16 -18.14 3.30 23.25
N ALA A 17 -17.34 2.47 22.58
CA ALA A 17 -15.98 2.84 22.25
C ALA A 17 -16.06 4.14 21.42
N GLN A 18 -15.57 5.24 21.98
CA GLN A 18 -15.44 6.46 21.20
C GLN A 18 -14.32 6.21 20.19
N CYS A 19 -14.52 6.64 18.95
CA CYS A 19 -13.43 6.74 18.00
C CYS A 19 -12.42 7.78 18.53
N GLU A 20 -11.20 7.34 18.82
CA GLU A 20 -10.08 8.21 19.18
C GLU A 20 -8.97 8.06 18.15
N ILE A 21 -8.54 9.18 17.56
CA ILE A 21 -7.36 9.23 16.69
C ILE A 21 -6.12 9.13 17.59
N LEU A 22 -5.44 7.98 17.52
CA LEU A 22 -4.21 7.70 18.28
C LEU A 22 -2.97 8.40 17.71
N TRP A 23 -3.01 8.72 16.41
CA TRP A 23 -1.95 9.44 15.71
C TRP A 23 -2.53 10.07 14.43
N ASP A 24 -2.14 11.32 14.16
CA ASP A 24 -2.64 12.12 13.04
C ASP A 24 -1.49 12.44 12.06
N GLY A 25 -1.55 11.87 10.86
CA GLY A 25 -0.60 12.09 9.77
C GLY A 25 -1.10 13.07 8.69
N ARG A 26 -2.23 13.76 8.90
CA ARG A 26 -2.91 14.56 7.85
C ARG A 26 -2.18 15.84 7.43
N PHE A 27 -0.89 15.98 7.75
CA PHE A 27 -0.03 17.14 7.49
C PHE A 27 -0.59 18.47 8.00
N ASN A 28 -1.54 18.44 8.92
CA ASN A 28 -2.32 19.61 9.35
C ASN A 28 -1.48 20.64 10.12
N ASP A 29 -0.42 20.21 10.79
CA ASP A 29 0.45 21.06 11.61
C ASP A 29 1.77 21.42 10.90
N MET A 30 1.87 21.10 9.60
CA MET A 30 2.97 21.51 8.72
C MET A 30 2.56 22.71 7.85
N THR A 31 3.53 23.56 7.55
CA THR A 31 3.45 24.64 6.56
C THR A 31 4.00 24.21 5.21
N SER A 32 5.01 23.33 5.20
CA SER A 32 5.65 22.79 4.00
C SER A 32 6.34 21.45 4.27
N ALA A 33 6.67 20.68 3.22
CA ALA A 33 7.33 19.38 3.39
C ALA A 33 8.67 19.45 4.14
N THR A 34 9.38 20.58 4.06
CA THR A 34 10.60 20.88 4.83
C THR A 34 10.39 20.95 6.35
N ASP A 35 9.15 20.86 6.85
CA ASP A 35 8.91 20.64 8.28
C ASP A 35 9.29 19.21 8.72
N LEU A 36 9.44 18.26 7.79
CA LEU A 36 10.01 16.94 8.05
C LEU A 36 11.48 17.03 8.48
N ASP A 37 12.23 18.03 7.98
CA ASP A 37 13.66 18.25 8.24
C ASP A 37 13.94 18.60 9.72
N LYS A 38 12.89 18.85 10.51
CA LYS A 38 12.94 19.06 11.96
C LYS A 38 13.09 17.75 12.73
N TRP A 39 12.65 16.63 12.16
CA TRP A 39 12.82 15.31 12.76
C TRP A 39 14.26 14.80 12.58
N SER A 40 14.80 14.14 13.60
CA SER A 40 16.05 13.40 13.51
C SER A 40 16.15 12.35 14.63
N TRP A 41 17.08 11.40 14.50
CA TRP A 41 17.39 10.43 15.56
C TRP A 41 17.79 11.05 16.91
N SER A 42 18.24 12.31 16.94
CA SER A 42 18.54 13.07 18.16
C SER A 42 17.43 14.07 18.56
N SER A 43 16.42 14.27 17.71
CA SER A 43 15.26 15.12 17.97
C SER A 43 14.03 14.57 17.25
N GLN A 44 13.42 13.56 17.85
CA GLN A 44 12.27 12.82 17.30
C GLN A 44 10.95 13.62 17.47
N VAL A 45 10.86 14.77 16.80
CA VAL A 45 9.73 15.72 16.88
C VAL A 45 8.85 15.67 15.63
N GLY A 46 7.60 16.15 15.76
CA GLY A 46 6.60 16.11 14.69
C GLY A 46 5.87 14.76 14.58
N PRO A 47 4.92 14.61 13.63
CA PRO A 47 4.10 13.41 13.48
C PRO A 47 4.77 12.30 12.65
N TYR A 48 5.84 12.60 11.92
CA TYR A 48 6.52 11.65 11.03
C TYR A 48 8.02 11.57 11.32
N GLN A 49 8.54 10.34 11.24
CA GLN A 49 9.96 10.05 11.07
C GLN A 49 10.28 10.14 9.58
N TYR A 50 11.39 10.80 9.25
CA TYR A 50 11.83 10.96 7.87
C TYR A 50 13.33 10.67 7.76
N TYR A 51 13.64 9.49 7.23
CA TYR A 51 15.01 9.04 6.95
C TYR A 51 15.12 8.07 5.77
N ILE A 52 14.01 7.51 5.28
CA ILE A 52 13.97 6.60 4.13
C ILE A 52 13.67 7.40 2.86
N HIS A 53 14.70 8.07 2.37
CA HIS A 53 14.68 8.91 1.18
C HIS A 53 16.05 8.90 0.49
N GLY A 54 16.13 9.59 -0.65
CA GLY A 54 17.38 9.78 -1.40
C GLY A 54 18.30 10.87 -0.86
N SER A 55 19.35 11.19 -1.60
CA SER A 55 20.40 12.16 -1.21
C SER A 55 20.12 13.63 -1.59
N GLY A 56 19.00 13.90 -2.26
CA GLY A 56 18.52 15.23 -2.64
C GLY A 56 17.82 15.98 -1.51
N ALA A 57 17.17 17.08 -1.85
CA ALA A 57 16.38 17.87 -0.91
C ALA A 57 15.01 17.22 -0.64
N THR A 58 14.42 17.50 0.52
CA THR A 58 13.10 16.99 0.90
C THR A 58 12.00 17.32 -0.12
N THR A 59 12.09 18.48 -0.77
CA THR A 59 11.18 18.91 -1.85
C THR A 59 11.36 18.14 -3.17
N ASP A 60 12.42 17.35 -3.32
CA ASP A 60 12.60 16.45 -4.47
C ASP A 60 11.77 15.16 -4.30
N TYR A 61 11.32 14.87 -3.07
CA TYR A 61 10.69 13.61 -2.65
C TYR A 61 9.29 13.79 -2.06
N VAL A 62 9.03 14.88 -1.34
CA VAL A 62 7.75 15.17 -0.69
C VAL A 62 7.38 16.62 -0.93
N ASN A 63 6.16 16.86 -1.41
CA ASN A 63 5.59 18.21 -1.58
C ASN A 63 4.18 18.25 -1.01
N LEU A 64 3.81 19.33 -0.31
CA LEU A 64 2.47 19.50 0.26
C LEU A 64 1.66 20.55 -0.53
N SER A 65 0.38 20.28 -0.77
CA SER A 65 -0.56 21.25 -1.37
C SER A 65 -2.01 20.93 -1.02
N SER A 66 -2.89 21.95 -1.04
CA SER A 66 -4.35 21.77 -1.05
C SER A 66 -4.83 20.88 -2.19
N ASP A 67 -4.09 20.84 -3.29
CA ASP A 67 -4.49 20.20 -4.55
C ASP A 67 -4.05 18.72 -4.59
N PHE A 68 -3.23 18.29 -3.63
CA PHE A 68 -2.69 16.94 -3.53
C PHE A 68 -3.49 16.03 -2.59
N LYS A 69 -4.70 16.43 -2.18
CA LYS A 69 -5.60 15.67 -1.29
C LYS A 69 -6.91 15.29 -1.95
N ASN A 70 -7.63 14.34 -1.37
CA ASN A 70 -9.01 14.08 -1.74
C ASN A 70 -9.86 15.35 -1.48
N PRO A 71 -10.56 15.92 -2.49
CA PRO A 71 -11.39 17.10 -2.29
C PRO A 71 -12.51 16.91 -1.25
N ALA A 72 -12.98 15.68 -1.05
CA ALA A 72 -13.97 15.34 -0.03
C ALA A 72 -13.37 15.28 1.39
N ASP A 73 -12.04 15.12 1.52
CA ASP A 73 -11.35 15.11 2.81
C ASP A 73 -11.26 16.52 3.39
N THR A 74 -12.32 16.93 4.06
CA THR A 74 -12.39 18.17 4.85
C THR A 74 -11.56 18.13 6.14
N GLY A 75 -10.98 16.97 6.50
CA GLY A 75 -10.13 16.80 7.69
C GLY A 75 -8.66 17.13 7.43
N SER A 76 -8.17 16.93 6.22
CA SER A 76 -6.85 17.39 5.76
C SER A 76 -6.90 18.78 5.13
N LYS A 77 -6.05 19.70 5.62
CA LYS A 77 -5.78 21.01 4.99
C LYS A 77 -5.08 20.85 3.64
N GLN A 78 -4.15 19.90 3.56
CA GLN A 78 -3.28 19.62 2.42
C GLN A 78 -3.04 18.11 2.31
N GLY A 79 -2.61 17.66 1.13
CA GLY A 79 -2.12 16.31 0.90
C GLY A 79 -0.65 16.33 0.50
N ALA A 80 -0.01 15.17 0.52
CA ALA A 80 1.37 14.99 0.11
C ALA A 80 1.45 14.35 -1.28
N LYS A 81 2.19 14.97 -2.19
CA LYS A 81 2.75 14.30 -3.36
C LYS A 81 4.10 13.69 -2.95
N ILE A 82 4.13 12.37 -2.89
CA ILE A 82 5.33 11.56 -2.69
C ILE A 82 5.90 11.22 -4.07
N SER A 83 7.17 11.51 -4.28
CA SER A 83 7.85 11.45 -5.57
C SER A 83 9.02 10.47 -5.53
N LEU A 84 8.98 9.44 -6.36
CA LEU A 84 10.17 8.65 -6.69
C LEU A 84 10.89 9.34 -7.85
N THR A 85 12.17 9.65 -7.67
CA THR A 85 13.04 10.26 -8.70
C THR A 85 14.20 9.32 -9.03
N SER A 86 15.14 9.76 -9.86
CA SER A 86 16.41 9.07 -10.13
C SER A 86 17.40 9.10 -8.95
N THR A 87 17.06 9.79 -7.85
CA THR A 87 17.91 9.90 -6.66
C THR A 87 17.32 9.25 -5.41
N SER A 88 16.09 8.73 -5.47
CA SER A 88 15.35 8.13 -4.34
C SER A 88 15.90 6.77 -3.86
N PHE A 89 17.22 6.59 -3.81
CA PHE A 89 17.87 5.35 -3.36
C PHE A 89 18.39 5.51 -1.93
N TRP A 90 17.71 4.87 -0.98
CA TRP A 90 18.09 4.93 0.43
C TRP A 90 19.21 3.93 0.75
N ASN A 91 20.19 4.35 1.57
CA ASN A 91 21.21 3.48 2.19
C ASN A 91 21.93 2.50 1.22
N GLY A 92 22.15 2.92 -0.03
CA GLY A 92 22.80 2.09 -1.07
C GLY A 92 21.97 0.90 -1.57
N GLN A 93 20.66 0.85 -1.27
CA GLN A 93 19.73 -0.14 -1.82
C GLN A 93 19.48 0.08 -3.32
N THR A 94 19.09 -0.98 -4.03
CA THR A 94 18.71 -0.93 -5.46
C THR A 94 17.22 -0.69 -5.68
N MET A 95 16.43 -0.61 -4.61
CA MET A 95 15.01 -0.22 -4.63
C MET A 95 14.88 1.30 -4.50
N ARG A 96 13.96 1.89 -5.25
CA ARG A 96 13.63 3.32 -5.09
C ARG A 96 12.62 3.46 -3.96
N ARG A 97 12.87 4.35 -3.01
CA ARG A 97 12.14 4.48 -1.75
C ARG A 97 11.90 5.94 -1.40
N THR A 98 10.69 6.26 -0.97
CA THR A 98 10.36 7.52 -0.29
C THR A 98 9.21 7.26 0.66
N GLU A 99 9.54 7.17 1.94
CA GLU A 99 8.65 6.63 2.98
C GLU A 99 8.71 7.48 4.25
N LEU A 100 7.53 7.75 4.81
CA LEU A 100 7.34 8.39 6.11
C LEU A 100 6.83 7.35 7.11
N ILE A 101 7.37 7.32 8.32
CA ILE A 101 6.93 6.40 9.38
C ILE A 101 6.26 7.20 10.50
N PRO A 102 5.18 6.74 11.15
CA PRO A 102 4.62 7.42 12.32
C PRO A 102 5.65 7.71 13.40
N GLN A 103 5.74 8.98 13.83
CA GLN A 103 6.43 9.39 15.04
C GLN A 103 5.39 9.52 16.16
N THR A 104 5.30 8.52 17.03
CA THR A 104 4.32 8.49 18.13
C THR A 104 4.82 7.70 19.34
N THR A 105 4.17 7.88 20.48
CA THR A 105 4.26 7.01 21.66
C THR A 105 2.94 6.27 21.94
N ALA A 106 1.93 6.42 21.08
CA ALA A 106 0.67 5.70 21.17
C ALA A 106 0.85 4.22 20.80
N ALA A 107 0.00 3.35 21.34
CA ALA A 107 0.12 1.89 21.19
C ALA A 107 -0.40 1.37 19.83
N ILE A 108 0.03 1.98 18.71
CA ILE A 108 -0.53 1.72 17.37
C ILE A 108 -0.26 0.30 16.82
N GLY A 109 0.61 -0.48 17.46
CA GLY A 109 0.87 -1.88 17.12
C GLY A 109 0.18 -2.91 18.03
N LYS A 110 -0.96 -2.58 18.66
CA LYS A 110 -1.65 -3.43 19.66
C LYS A 110 -3.17 -3.33 19.59
N GLY A 111 -3.86 -4.39 20.03
CA GLY A 111 -5.32 -4.42 20.04
C GLY A 111 -5.92 -4.37 18.64
N LYS A 112 -7.14 -3.82 18.53
CA LYS A 112 -7.82 -3.61 17.27
C LYS A 112 -7.88 -2.14 16.88
N LEU A 113 -7.36 -1.83 15.70
CA LEU A 113 -7.14 -0.47 15.20
C LEU A 113 -7.49 -0.35 13.71
N PHE A 114 -7.73 0.88 13.27
CA PHE A 114 -7.94 1.22 11.86
C PHE A 114 -6.85 2.16 11.37
N TYR A 115 -6.15 1.75 10.30
CA TYR A 115 -5.07 2.50 9.67
C TYR A 115 -5.59 3.14 8.39
N HIS A 116 -5.88 4.44 8.42
CA HIS A 116 -6.51 5.18 7.33
C HIS A 116 -5.48 5.84 6.43
N PHE A 117 -5.76 5.83 5.13
CA PHE A 117 -5.12 6.68 4.12
C PHE A 117 -6.00 6.78 2.87
N SER A 118 -5.83 7.87 2.11
CA SER A 118 -6.36 8.01 0.75
C SER A 118 -5.19 8.05 -0.21
N LEU A 119 -5.31 7.38 -1.37
CA LEU A 119 -4.27 7.24 -2.38
C LEU A 119 -4.82 7.56 -3.79
N LYS A 120 -4.05 8.30 -4.60
CA LYS A 120 -4.37 8.65 -6.00
C LYS A 120 -3.08 8.69 -6.83
N ARG A 121 -3.17 8.42 -8.13
CA ARG A 121 -2.12 8.71 -9.13
C ARG A 121 -2.62 9.72 -10.17
N SER A 122 -1.73 10.32 -10.94
CA SER A 122 -2.07 11.05 -12.18
C SER A 122 -1.54 10.28 -13.41
N ASP A 123 -1.84 10.78 -14.62
CA ASP A 123 -1.15 10.36 -15.85
C ASP A 123 0.15 11.13 -16.10
N THR A 124 0.31 12.32 -15.51
CA THR A 124 1.64 12.94 -15.33
C THR A 124 2.40 12.17 -14.26
N ASN A 125 3.66 11.80 -14.55
CA ASN A 125 4.53 11.02 -13.65
C ASN A 125 3.81 9.77 -13.10
N ALA A 126 3.11 9.03 -13.97
CA ALA A 126 2.35 7.85 -13.57
C ALA A 126 3.28 6.74 -13.04
N PRO A 127 2.94 6.06 -11.93
CA PRO A 127 3.64 4.88 -11.46
C PRO A 127 3.76 3.80 -12.55
N SER A 128 4.94 3.21 -12.70
CA SER A 128 5.24 2.25 -13.76
C SER A 128 4.36 1.01 -13.69
N LEU A 129 3.63 0.73 -14.78
CA LEU A 129 2.93 -0.55 -14.92
C LEU A 129 3.90 -1.74 -15.04
N ASN A 130 5.19 -1.47 -15.26
CA ASN A 130 6.22 -2.46 -15.55
C ASN A 130 7.08 -2.89 -14.35
N LYS A 131 6.93 -2.28 -13.18
CA LYS A 131 7.71 -2.63 -11.96
C LYS A 131 6.77 -2.95 -10.81
N GLU A 132 7.27 -3.58 -9.76
CA GLU A 132 6.47 -3.85 -8.55
C GLU A 132 6.63 -2.71 -7.57
N HIS A 133 5.52 -2.05 -7.21
CA HIS A 133 5.47 -1.13 -6.08
C HIS A 133 4.88 -1.80 -4.86
N GLN A 134 5.41 -1.41 -3.69
CA GLN A 134 4.94 -1.77 -2.36
C GLN A 134 4.60 -0.46 -1.64
N ILE A 135 3.34 -0.31 -1.23
CA ILE A 135 2.73 1.00 -0.92
C ILE A 135 1.97 0.87 0.41
N ALA A 136 2.14 1.86 1.31
CA ALA A 136 1.49 1.88 2.63
C ALA A 136 1.72 0.60 3.45
N PHE A 137 2.90 -0.02 3.30
CA PHE A 137 3.22 -1.37 3.80
C PHE A 137 3.76 -1.36 5.23
N PHE A 138 3.63 -2.48 5.95
CA PHE A 138 4.42 -2.73 7.16
C PHE A 138 5.74 -3.42 6.82
N GLU A 139 6.81 -3.18 7.58
CA GLU A 139 8.16 -3.77 7.38
C GLU A 139 8.18 -5.31 7.24
N SER A 140 7.22 -6.01 7.86
CA SER A 140 7.08 -7.47 7.75
C SER A 140 6.14 -7.94 6.63
N HIS A 141 5.60 -7.02 5.82
CA HIS A 141 4.69 -7.23 4.70
C HIS A 141 3.47 -8.13 5.05
N PHE A 142 3.00 -8.09 6.31
CA PHE A 142 1.78 -8.80 6.71
C PHE A 142 0.53 -8.20 6.07
N VAL A 143 0.53 -6.88 5.83
CA VAL A 143 -0.45 -6.17 5.00
C VAL A 143 0.22 -5.01 4.24
N GLU A 144 -0.19 -4.80 3.00
CA GLU A 144 0.29 -3.74 2.11
C GLU A 144 -0.69 -3.47 0.95
N MET A 145 -0.51 -2.34 0.24
CA MET A 145 -0.97 -2.20 -1.14
C MET A 145 0.18 -2.53 -2.10
N LYS A 146 -0.13 -3.02 -3.29
CA LYS A 146 0.84 -3.14 -4.41
C LYS A 146 0.26 -2.63 -5.72
N SER A 147 1.14 -2.23 -6.64
CA SER A 147 0.79 -1.89 -8.01
C SER A 147 1.87 -2.34 -8.99
N GLY A 148 1.56 -2.25 -10.29
CA GLY A 148 2.47 -2.57 -11.38
C GLY A 148 2.82 -4.06 -11.46
N TRP A 149 3.67 -4.44 -12.42
CA TRP A 149 4.03 -5.83 -12.67
C TRP A 149 4.66 -6.46 -11.42
N GLN A 150 3.98 -7.47 -10.86
CA GLN A 150 4.43 -8.19 -9.68
C GLN A 150 5.64 -9.09 -10.01
N SER A 151 6.64 -9.14 -9.13
CA SER A 151 7.91 -9.81 -9.40
C SER A 151 7.74 -11.30 -9.67
N GLY A 152 8.22 -11.75 -10.84
CA GLY A 152 8.07 -13.13 -11.30
C GLY A 152 6.74 -13.46 -11.98
N ALA A 153 5.81 -12.51 -12.11
CA ALA A 153 4.59 -12.70 -12.90
C ALA A 153 4.87 -12.75 -14.42
N THR A 154 3.94 -13.35 -15.17
CA THR A 154 3.99 -13.33 -16.64
C THR A 154 3.54 -11.97 -17.19
N GLY A 155 4.03 -11.61 -18.38
CA GLY A 155 3.71 -10.34 -19.04
C GLY A 155 4.66 -9.19 -18.73
N THR A 156 4.39 -8.03 -19.30
CA THR A 156 5.20 -6.81 -19.19
C THR A 156 4.58 -5.75 -18.30
N GLU A 157 3.25 -5.72 -18.17
CA GLU A 157 2.45 -4.66 -17.54
C GLU A 157 1.34 -5.24 -16.66
N ASP A 158 0.99 -4.54 -15.59
CA ASP A 158 -0.15 -4.85 -14.71
C ASP A 158 -0.80 -3.53 -14.21
N PRO A 159 -2.01 -3.18 -14.66
CA PRO A 159 -2.65 -1.90 -14.34
C PRO A 159 -3.40 -1.90 -12.99
N LEU A 160 -3.28 -2.97 -12.19
CA LEU A 160 -4.09 -3.12 -10.98
C LEU A 160 -3.45 -2.50 -9.73
N LEU A 161 -4.25 -1.78 -8.96
CA LEU A 161 -3.99 -1.53 -7.54
C LEU A 161 -4.51 -2.75 -6.76
N ARG A 162 -3.67 -3.30 -5.89
CA ARG A 162 -3.85 -4.59 -5.20
C ARG A 162 -3.80 -4.36 -3.69
N TRP A 163 -4.69 -4.97 -2.93
CA TRP A 163 -4.54 -5.15 -1.48
C TRP A 163 -4.03 -6.55 -1.21
N VAL A 164 -2.97 -6.64 -0.40
CA VAL A 164 -2.18 -7.85 -0.20
C VAL A 164 -2.05 -8.16 1.29
N VAL A 165 -2.23 -9.42 1.65
CA VAL A 165 -2.04 -9.95 3.01
C VAL A 165 -1.05 -11.11 2.94
N GLY A 166 0.05 -11.04 3.68
CA GLY A 166 1.08 -12.09 3.70
C GLY A 166 1.59 -12.50 2.30
N GLY A 167 1.74 -11.53 1.39
CA GLY A 167 2.15 -11.76 0.00
C GLY A 167 1.06 -12.28 -0.96
N LYS A 168 -0.18 -12.51 -0.49
CA LYS A 168 -1.32 -12.90 -1.34
C LYS A 168 -2.25 -11.71 -1.61
N THR A 169 -2.56 -11.45 -2.88
CA THR A 169 -3.64 -10.51 -3.24
C THR A 169 -4.99 -11.06 -2.77
N GLU A 170 -5.70 -10.30 -1.94
CA GLU A 170 -7.07 -10.61 -1.48
C GLU A 170 -8.13 -9.74 -2.17
N TRP A 171 -7.73 -8.56 -2.67
CA TRP A 171 -8.58 -7.66 -3.46
C TRP A 171 -7.74 -6.90 -4.49
N SER A 172 -8.33 -6.52 -5.62
CA SER A 172 -7.71 -5.60 -6.58
C SER A 172 -8.75 -4.87 -7.44
N VAL A 173 -8.32 -3.76 -8.04
CA VAL A 173 -9.10 -2.92 -8.96
C VAL A 173 -8.16 -2.32 -10.01
N ASN A 174 -8.67 -1.88 -11.17
CA ASN A 174 -7.87 -1.09 -12.11
C ASN A 174 -7.49 0.24 -11.44
N TRP A 175 -6.21 0.67 -11.54
CA TRP A 175 -5.79 1.94 -10.96
C TRP A 175 -6.00 3.07 -11.97
N ASP A 176 -7.22 3.58 -12.00
CA ASP A 176 -7.61 4.67 -12.89
C ASP A 176 -6.96 6.00 -12.47
N ALA A 177 -6.66 6.84 -13.45
CA ALA A 177 -6.04 8.15 -13.23
C ALA A 177 -6.98 9.09 -12.48
N ASP A 178 -6.42 9.87 -11.57
CA ASP A 178 -7.10 10.90 -10.78
C ASP A 178 -8.29 10.40 -9.89
N VAL A 179 -8.51 9.09 -9.82
CA VAL A 179 -9.42 8.46 -8.86
C VAL A 179 -8.73 8.37 -7.49
N TRP A 180 -9.33 9.01 -6.49
CA TRP A 180 -8.97 8.79 -5.09
C TRP A 180 -9.53 7.46 -4.60
N HIS A 181 -8.66 6.56 -4.15
CA HIS A 181 -9.00 5.34 -3.43
C HIS A 181 -8.81 5.60 -1.94
N ASN A 182 -9.90 5.56 -1.18
CA ASN A 182 -9.88 5.71 0.28
C ASN A 182 -9.76 4.32 0.89
N VAL A 183 -8.88 4.15 1.86
CA VAL A 183 -8.55 2.86 2.48
C VAL A 183 -8.59 2.99 4.00
N ALA A 184 -9.05 1.93 4.67
CA ALA A 184 -8.58 1.62 6.02
C ALA A 184 -8.24 0.13 6.17
N TYR A 185 -7.08 -0.18 6.75
CA TYR A 185 -6.80 -1.54 7.24
C TYR A 185 -7.41 -1.72 8.62
N GLU A 186 -8.32 -2.69 8.78
CA GLU A 186 -8.85 -3.12 10.07
C GLU A 186 -7.91 -4.19 10.63
N ILE A 187 -6.95 -3.78 11.47
CA ILE A 187 -5.92 -4.69 12.01
C ILE A 187 -6.31 -5.09 13.43
N ASP A 188 -6.36 -6.38 13.69
CA ASP A 188 -6.44 -6.96 15.03
C ASP A 188 -5.10 -7.63 15.35
N PHE A 189 -4.23 -6.90 16.05
CA PHE A 189 -2.90 -7.36 16.46
C PHE A 189 -2.97 -8.42 17.57
N ASP A 190 -4.01 -8.38 18.40
CA ASP A 190 -4.19 -9.34 19.49
C ASP A 190 -4.84 -10.65 18.98
N GLY A 191 -5.71 -10.54 17.96
CA GLY A 191 -6.40 -11.66 17.30
C GLY A 191 -5.68 -12.26 16.08
N GLY A 192 -4.67 -11.57 15.52
CA GLY A 192 -3.91 -12.03 14.35
C GLY A 192 -4.70 -12.00 13.04
N SER A 193 -5.35 -10.87 12.72
CA SER A 193 -6.12 -10.73 11.46
C SER A 193 -6.11 -9.32 10.88
N VAL A 194 -6.35 -9.20 9.57
CA VAL A 194 -6.56 -7.91 8.90
C VAL A 194 -7.75 -7.96 7.94
N GLY A 195 -8.64 -6.97 8.02
CA GLY A 195 -9.71 -6.71 7.05
C GLY A 195 -9.46 -5.44 6.23
N PHE A 196 -10.15 -5.30 5.10
CA PHE A 196 -9.96 -4.19 4.15
C PHE A 196 -11.24 -3.38 3.98
N TRP A 197 -11.14 -2.09 4.31
CA TRP A 197 -12.18 -1.10 4.03
C TRP A 197 -11.76 -0.25 2.84
N HIS A 198 -12.68 -0.06 1.90
CA HIS A 198 -12.42 0.70 0.67
C HIS A 198 -13.64 1.54 0.25
N SER A 199 -13.35 2.68 -0.40
CA SER A 199 -14.28 3.44 -1.24
C SER A 199 -13.49 4.27 -2.26
N THR A 200 -14.18 4.97 -3.17
CA THR A 200 -13.55 5.95 -4.08
C THR A 200 -14.19 7.32 -4.00
N GLY A 201 -13.41 8.36 -4.31
CA GLY A 201 -13.87 9.75 -4.29
C GLY A 201 -14.42 10.15 -2.92
N ALA A 202 -15.68 10.62 -2.89
CA ALA A 202 -16.35 11.06 -1.67
C ALA A 202 -17.13 9.95 -0.92
N GLU A 203 -17.20 8.74 -1.47
CA GLU A 203 -18.06 7.68 -0.92
C GLU A 203 -17.55 7.17 0.44
N ALA A 204 -18.47 6.76 1.31
CA ALA A 204 -18.12 6.20 2.61
C ALA A 204 -17.46 4.82 2.50
N LEU A 205 -16.44 4.56 3.32
CA LEU A 205 -15.73 3.28 3.41
C LEU A 205 -16.69 2.11 3.69
N THR A 206 -16.56 1.06 2.90
CA THR A 206 -17.25 -0.22 3.11
C THR A 206 -16.23 -1.33 3.32
N GLN A 207 -16.53 -2.31 4.16
CA GLN A 207 -15.67 -3.49 4.36
C GLN A 207 -15.80 -4.38 3.12
N VAL A 208 -14.87 -4.25 2.18
CA VAL A 208 -14.86 -4.99 0.91
C VAL A 208 -14.23 -6.38 1.07
N VAL A 209 -13.37 -6.57 2.07
CA VAL A 209 -12.90 -7.90 2.52
C VAL A 209 -12.98 -7.97 4.04
N ALA A 210 -13.70 -8.97 4.55
CA ALA A 210 -13.77 -9.27 5.98
C ALA A 210 -12.41 -9.78 6.51
N PRO A 211 -12.11 -9.66 7.83
CA PRO A 211 -10.79 -9.98 8.35
C PRO A 211 -10.31 -11.41 8.04
N VAL A 212 -9.13 -11.50 7.41
CA VAL A 212 -8.41 -12.74 7.13
C VAL A 212 -7.24 -12.90 8.10
N THR A 213 -6.83 -14.14 8.39
CA THR A 213 -5.71 -14.42 9.29
C THR A 213 -4.40 -13.87 8.73
N ALA A 214 -3.65 -13.17 9.58
CA ALA A 214 -2.36 -12.56 9.23
C ALA A 214 -1.38 -12.65 10.40
N SER A 215 -0.08 -12.64 10.12
CA SER A 215 0.97 -12.50 11.14
C SER A 215 1.11 -11.03 11.58
N ALA A 216 0.01 -10.42 12.02
CA ALA A 216 -0.06 -9.01 12.39
C ALA A 216 0.88 -8.70 13.57
N SER A 217 1.94 -7.97 13.29
CA SER A 217 2.99 -7.63 14.26
C SER A 217 3.61 -6.30 13.86
N SER A 218 3.63 -5.34 14.80
CA SER A 218 4.21 -4.01 14.62
C SER A 218 4.91 -3.57 15.89
N ASN A 219 6.06 -2.91 15.74
CA ASN A 219 6.78 -2.24 16.83
C ASN A 219 6.26 -0.82 17.14
N GLY A 220 5.30 -0.31 16.35
CA GLY A 220 4.75 1.04 16.42
C GLY A 220 5.53 2.12 15.65
N ALA A 221 6.54 1.72 14.88
CA ALA A 221 7.47 2.53 14.12
C ALA A 221 7.94 1.80 12.83
N ASP A 222 7.05 1.00 12.23
CA ASP A 222 7.33 0.10 11.10
C ASP A 222 6.19 0.04 10.07
N TRP A 223 5.31 1.05 10.05
CA TRP A 223 4.37 1.30 8.95
C TRP A 223 4.90 2.41 8.05
N HIS A 224 5.07 2.10 6.77
CA HIS A 224 5.70 2.96 5.77
C HIS A 224 4.64 3.69 4.93
N VAL A 225 4.28 4.91 5.35
CA VAL A 225 3.44 5.83 4.60
C VAL A 225 4.26 6.40 3.44
N GLY A 226 4.26 5.67 2.33
CA GLY A 226 4.99 6.01 1.11
C GLY A 226 5.08 4.83 0.16
N VAL A 227 6.16 4.79 -0.62
CA VAL A 227 6.34 3.83 -1.71
C VAL A 227 7.77 3.30 -1.78
N LEU A 228 7.87 1.98 -1.94
CA LEU A 228 9.04 1.26 -2.43
C LEU A 228 8.76 0.74 -3.85
N GLU A 229 9.70 0.91 -4.78
CA GLU A 229 9.70 0.28 -6.11
C GLU A 229 10.85 -0.74 -6.23
N LEU A 230 10.55 -1.95 -6.69
CA LEU A 230 11.56 -2.95 -7.05
C LEU A 230 12.14 -2.68 -8.46
N PRO A 231 13.47 -2.77 -8.63
CA PRO A 231 14.10 -2.63 -9.94
C PRO A 231 13.74 -3.80 -10.86
N ARG A 232 13.71 -3.57 -12.18
CA ARG A 232 13.48 -4.59 -13.20
C ARG A 232 14.40 -4.39 -14.40
N ASP A 233 15.17 -5.42 -14.75
CA ASP A 233 16.09 -5.40 -15.88
C ASP A 233 15.39 -4.98 -17.18
N GLY A 234 15.98 -4.00 -17.88
CA GLY A 234 15.45 -3.45 -19.13
C GLY A 234 14.45 -2.29 -18.97
N TYR A 235 14.04 -1.93 -17.75
CA TYR A 235 13.14 -0.81 -17.48
C TYR A 235 13.86 0.27 -16.68
N ALA A 236 13.97 1.46 -17.26
CA ALA A 236 14.63 2.61 -16.64
C ALA A 236 13.84 3.20 -15.46
N ASP A 237 14.47 4.10 -14.73
CA ASP A 237 13.86 4.85 -13.63
C ASP A 237 13.35 6.20 -14.14
N GLU A 238 12.03 6.33 -14.28
CA GLU A 238 11.35 7.58 -14.61
C GLU A 238 10.79 8.23 -13.34
N THR A 239 10.46 9.53 -13.38
CA THR A 239 9.88 10.21 -12.21
C THR A 239 8.42 9.79 -12.00
N GLU A 240 8.07 9.38 -10.79
CA GLU A 240 6.74 8.87 -10.44
C GLU A 240 6.13 9.63 -9.26
N ASP A 241 4.85 9.98 -9.35
CA ASP A 241 4.12 10.81 -8.38
C ASP A 241 2.88 10.10 -7.81
N PHE A 242 2.89 9.95 -6.48
CA PHE A 242 1.87 9.31 -5.68
C PHE A 242 1.25 10.34 -4.73
N TYR A 243 -0.08 10.46 -4.71
CA TYR A 243 -0.77 11.50 -3.93
C TYR A 243 -1.48 10.86 -2.74
N PHE A 244 -1.19 11.37 -1.54
CA PHE A 244 -1.69 10.86 -0.26
C PHE A 244 -2.43 11.96 0.53
N SER A 245 -3.55 11.61 1.16
CA SER A 245 -4.22 12.43 2.18
C SER A 245 -5.02 11.57 3.16
N GLY A 246 -5.66 12.18 4.17
CA GLY A 246 -6.49 11.44 5.12
C GLY A 246 -5.72 10.36 5.89
N VAL A 247 -4.42 10.55 6.09
CA VAL A 247 -3.54 9.57 6.73
C VAL A 247 -3.61 9.72 8.25
N TYR A 248 -4.14 8.73 8.97
CA TYR A 248 -4.22 8.73 10.43
C TYR A 248 -4.51 7.32 10.97
N ILE A 249 -4.40 7.12 12.29
CA ILE A 249 -4.70 5.84 12.95
C ILE A 249 -5.71 6.08 14.07
N GLU A 250 -6.78 5.29 14.11
CA GLU A 250 -7.86 5.38 15.11
C GLU A 250 -8.17 4.03 15.78
N ASN A 251 -8.88 4.10 16.90
CA ASN A 251 -9.40 2.94 17.64
C ASN A 251 -10.95 2.92 17.67
N GLY A 252 -11.54 1.86 18.23
CA GLY A 252 -12.97 1.85 18.57
C GLY A 252 -13.91 1.46 17.41
N GLU A 253 -14.83 2.35 17.04
CA GLU A 253 -15.76 2.18 15.92
C GLU A 253 -15.30 3.00 14.70
N ILE A 254 -15.12 2.36 13.55
CA ILE A 254 -14.49 2.98 12.37
C ILE A 254 -15.22 4.23 11.82
N THR A 255 -14.46 5.31 11.62
CA THR A 255 -14.84 6.51 10.85
C THR A 255 -14.94 6.18 9.37
N LYS A 256 -16.16 5.90 8.89
CA LYS A 256 -16.37 5.51 7.48
C LYS A 256 -16.41 6.69 6.51
N ALA A 257 -16.69 7.90 6.97
CA ALA A 257 -16.78 9.06 6.10
C ALA A 257 -15.38 9.58 5.72
N VAL A 258 -15.21 9.96 4.46
CA VAL A 258 -14.01 10.71 4.03
C VAL A 258 -14.08 12.11 4.62
N GLY A 259 -12.99 12.57 5.25
CA GLY A 259 -12.92 13.89 5.89
C GLY A 259 -13.39 13.90 7.34
N SER A 260 -13.99 15.02 7.77
CA SER A 260 -14.23 15.34 9.19
C SER A 260 -15.36 14.56 9.90
N GLY A 261 -15.88 13.47 9.31
CA GLY A 261 -16.94 12.65 9.93
C GLY A 261 -18.31 13.31 10.10
N SER A 262 -18.43 14.61 9.79
CA SER A 262 -19.63 15.42 10.00
C SER A 262 -20.73 15.05 9.00
N SER A 263 -21.50 14.03 9.35
CA SER A 263 -22.70 13.62 8.63
C SER A 263 -23.84 14.57 8.97
N ASP A 264 -24.11 15.51 8.05
CA ASP A 264 -25.16 16.54 8.18
C ASP A 264 -26.55 15.90 8.37
N THR A 265 -26.93 15.76 9.63
CA THR A 265 -28.11 15.01 10.07
C THR A 265 -29.30 15.93 10.38
N GLY A 266 -29.56 16.89 9.50
CA GLY A 266 -30.91 17.45 9.36
C GLY A 266 -31.07 18.88 8.84
N SER A 267 -31.99 19.01 7.87
CA SER A 267 -32.67 20.25 7.44
C SER A 267 -31.87 21.24 6.57
N SER A 268 -32.39 21.78 5.47
CA SER A 268 -33.70 21.61 4.82
C SER A 268 -33.55 21.54 3.29
N ALA A 269 -34.45 20.83 2.61
CA ALA A 269 -34.54 20.89 1.15
C ALA A 269 -35.25 22.17 0.68
N PRO A 270 -34.70 22.94 -0.29
CA PRO A 270 -35.46 23.91 -1.06
C PRO A 270 -36.30 23.19 -2.15
N ALA A 271 -37.53 23.64 -2.37
CA ALA A 271 -38.44 23.04 -3.35
C ALA A 271 -38.21 23.55 -4.78
N SER A 272 -38.56 22.73 -5.77
CA SER A 272 -38.38 23.01 -7.20
C SER A 272 -39.18 24.21 -7.72
N SER A 273 -38.50 25.25 -8.20
CA SER A 273 -38.91 26.10 -9.33
C SER A 273 -37.71 26.94 -9.81
N ALA A 274 -37.56 27.35 -11.08
CA ALA A 274 -38.39 27.14 -12.27
C ALA A 274 -37.51 26.80 -13.49
N ALA A 275 -38.11 26.26 -14.56
CA ALA A 275 -37.41 25.94 -15.80
C ALA A 275 -37.33 27.14 -16.77
N PRO A 276 -36.27 27.26 -17.60
CA PRO A 276 -36.30 28.09 -18.80
C PRO A 276 -37.25 27.48 -19.84
N ALA A 277 -38.08 28.31 -20.49
CA ALA A 277 -39.02 27.84 -21.50
C ALA A 277 -38.33 27.56 -22.85
N ALA A 278 -38.50 26.34 -23.38
CA ALA A 278 -38.10 25.99 -24.74
C ALA A 278 -39.31 26.12 -25.69
N THR A 279 -39.32 27.13 -26.56
CA THR A 279 -40.30 27.25 -27.64
C THR A 279 -39.99 26.28 -28.78
N SER A 280 -41.01 25.57 -29.26
CA SER A 280 -40.90 24.48 -30.23
C SER A 280 -40.83 24.94 -31.69
N ALA A 281 -40.07 24.21 -32.50
CA ALA A 281 -40.17 24.23 -33.97
C ALA A 281 -39.95 22.81 -34.54
N ALA A 282 -40.71 22.48 -35.57
CA ALA A 282 -40.97 21.14 -36.12
C ALA A 282 -39.75 20.29 -36.53
N ALA A 283 -39.96 18.97 -36.56
CA ALA A 283 -39.07 18.00 -37.19
C ALA A 283 -39.31 17.87 -38.71
N ALA A 284 -38.26 17.51 -39.45
CA ALA A 284 -38.32 17.05 -40.84
C ALA A 284 -37.26 15.94 -41.06
N SER A 285 -37.53 15.01 -41.98
CA SER A 285 -36.76 13.76 -42.14
C SER A 285 -36.03 13.68 -43.49
N SER A 286 -34.98 12.84 -43.53
CA SER A 286 -34.19 12.46 -44.73
C SER A 286 -33.30 13.58 -45.32
N SER A 287 -32.23 13.32 -46.08
CA SER A 287 -31.64 12.05 -46.58
C SER A 287 -30.10 12.15 -46.68
N ALA A 288 -29.38 11.02 -46.68
CA ALA A 288 -27.97 10.99 -47.09
C ALA A 288 -27.81 11.24 -48.61
N PRO A 289 -26.60 11.61 -49.09
CA PRO A 289 -25.82 10.58 -49.78
C PRO A 289 -24.26 10.69 -49.68
N ALA A 290 -23.63 9.53 -49.88
CA ALA A 290 -22.37 9.24 -50.59
C ALA A 290 -21.09 10.09 -50.44
N ALA A 291 -19.95 9.39 -50.35
CA ALA A 291 -18.60 9.95 -50.41
C ALA A 291 -18.04 10.07 -51.84
N ALA A 292 -17.03 10.93 -52.04
CA ALA A 292 -16.21 10.98 -53.25
C ALA A 292 -14.77 11.44 -52.95
N ALA A 293 -13.79 10.69 -53.46
CA ALA A 293 -12.35 11.01 -53.52
C ALA A 293 -11.67 10.01 -54.48
N PRO A 294 -10.43 10.25 -54.98
CA PRO A 294 -9.64 11.48 -54.99
C PRO A 294 -9.39 11.99 -56.43
N THR A 295 -8.54 13.00 -56.62
CA THR A 295 -7.86 13.27 -57.91
C THR A 295 -6.42 13.72 -57.71
N THR A 296 -5.56 13.41 -58.68
CA THR A 296 -4.09 13.53 -58.61
C THR A 296 -3.58 14.67 -59.48
N ALA A 297 -2.54 15.41 -59.04
CA ALA A 297 -1.84 16.36 -59.91
C ALA A 297 -0.34 16.52 -59.55
N ALA A 298 0.53 16.12 -60.48
CA ALA A 298 1.98 16.37 -60.56
C ALA A 298 2.46 15.92 -61.97
N PRO A 299 3.68 16.26 -62.45
CA PRO A 299 4.70 17.17 -61.89
C PRO A 299 5.09 18.31 -62.88
N THR A 300 6.13 19.09 -62.56
CA THR A 300 6.95 19.78 -63.58
C THR A 300 8.40 19.90 -63.10
N THR A 301 9.37 20.01 -64.02
CA THR A 301 10.81 19.75 -63.79
C THR A 301 11.70 20.98 -63.98
N THR A 302 12.87 20.99 -63.32
CA THR A 302 14.09 21.74 -63.74
C THR A 302 15.33 21.16 -63.03
N ALA A 303 16.47 21.11 -63.72
CA ALA A 303 17.83 20.81 -63.23
C ALA A 303 18.85 21.45 -64.23
N VAL A 304 20.18 21.40 -64.15
CA VAL A 304 21.27 20.67 -63.43
C VAL A 304 22.50 21.65 -63.41
N PRO A 305 23.77 21.32 -63.05
CA PRO A 305 24.40 20.16 -62.38
C PRO A 305 25.05 20.58 -61.00
N THR A 306 26.28 20.31 -60.49
CA THR A 306 27.52 19.62 -60.94
C THR A 306 28.45 19.21 -59.77
N THR A 307 28.98 17.97 -59.82
CA THR A 307 30.35 17.49 -59.45
C THR A 307 31.06 17.74 -58.09
N SER A 308 31.85 16.71 -57.73
CA SER A 308 33.10 16.71 -56.91
C SER A 308 33.01 16.76 -55.38
N ALA A 309 33.85 16.03 -54.62
CA ALA A 309 34.69 14.86 -54.96
C ALA A 309 35.17 14.09 -53.71
N ALA A 310 35.51 12.82 -53.91
CA ALA A 310 36.36 11.94 -53.08
C ALA A 310 37.21 11.08 -54.08
N PRO A 311 38.28 10.34 -53.73
CA PRO A 311 38.65 9.80 -52.40
C PRO A 311 40.19 9.86 -52.11
N VAL A 312 40.75 8.83 -51.43
CA VAL A 312 42.18 8.44 -51.22
C VAL A 312 43.08 9.34 -50.36
N SER A 313 44.14 8.86 -49.66
CA SER A 313 44.53 7.54 -49.09
C SER A 313 45.85 7.72 -48.28
N SER A 314 46.41 6.63 -47.71
CA SER A 314 47.77 6.49 -47.14
C SER A 314 48.01 7.09 -45.74
N ALA A 315 48.88 6.58 -44.86
CA ALA A 315 49.39 5.23 -44.53
C ALA A 315 50.22 5.33 -43.22
N ALA A 316 50.59 4.21 -42.59
CA ALA A 316 51.49 4.19 -41.41
C ALA A 316 52.98 4.43 -41.78
N PRO A 317 53.87 4.69 -40.80
CA PRO A 317 54.68 3.57 -40.31
C PRO A 317 54.94 3.49 -38.79
N VAL A 318 54.82 2.25 -38.28
CA VAL A 318 55.56 1.48 -37.24
C VAL A 318 56.30 2.12 -36.03
N GLU A 319 56.18 1.41 -34.90
CA GLU A 319 57.18 1.14 -33.83
C GLU A 319 57.67 2.24 -32.85
N SER A 320 57.33 2.08 -31.56
CA SER A 320 58.27 1.46 -30.59
C SER A 320 57.63 1.18 -29.20
N GLU A 321 57.76 -0.06 -28.75
CA GLU A 321 57.74 -0.47 -27.32
C GLU A 321 59.21 -0.58 -26.82
N PRO A 322 59.52 -0.87 -25.53
CA PRO A 322 58.65 -1.14 -24.38
C PRO A 322 58.97 -0.28 -23.12
N ALA A 323 58.15 -0.36 -22.06
CA ALA A 323 58.64 -0.63 -20.69
C ALA A 323 57.52 -0.79 -19.64
N SER A 324 57.59 -1.93 -18.94
CA SER A 324 56.87 -2.28 -17.71
C SER A 324 56.73 -1.15 -16.66
N SER A 325 55.51 -0.98 -16.14
CA SER A 325 55.28 -0.62 -14.74
C SER A 325 53.99 -1.26 -14.23
N ALA A 326 54.06 -1.96 -13.09
CA ALA A 326 52.91 -2.66 -12.50
C ALA A 326 52.29 -1.84 -11.35
N PRO A 327 50.95 -1.84 -11.19
CA PRO A 327 50.33 -1.25 -10.02
C PRO A 327 50.63 -2.10 -8.77
N VAL A 328 51.12 -1.44 -7.71
CA VAL A 328 51.41 -2.08 -6.42
C VAL A 328 50.10 -2.41 -5.69
N ALA A 329 49.90 -3.67 -5.33
CA ALA A 329 48.79 -4.08 -4.48
C ALA A 329 49.07 -3.73 -3.01
N THR A 330 48.18 -2.95 -2.38
CA THR A 330 48.25 -2.58 -0.96
C THR A 330 47.19 -3.34 -0.15
N PRO A 331 47.53 -4.42 0.57
CA PRO A 331 46.61 -5.06 1.51
C PRO A 331 46.58 -4.28 2.83
N VAL A 332 45.46 -3.61 3.14
CA VAL A 332 45.24 -3.03 4.46
C VAL A 332 44.65 -4.11 5.37
N SER A 333 45.49 -4.67 6.26
CA SER A 333 45.06 -5.69 7.21
C SER A 333 44.30 -5.05 8.38
N SER A 334 43.03 -5.46 8.56
CA SER A 334 42.25 -5.13 9.76
C SER A 334 42.23 -6.36 10.68
N ALA A 335 42.88 -6.27 11.83
CA ALA A 335 43.00 -7.38 12.76
C ALA A 335 41.83 -7.40 13.77
N ALA A 336 41.09 -8.50 13.81
CA ALA A 336 40.20 -8.88 14.90
C ALA A 336 40.44 -10.38 15.22
N PRO A 337 40.39 -10.81 16.49
CA PRO A 337 40.82 -12.14 16.89
C PRO A 337 39.78 -13.22 16.54
N VAL A 338 40.27 -14.37 16.05
CA VAL A 338 39.48 -15.60 15.92
C VAL A 338 39.55 -16.37 17.23
N VAL A 339 38.40 -16.80 17.74
CA VAL A 339 38.30 -17.85 18.76
C VAL A 339 38.02 -19.16 18.06
N SER A 340 38.89 -20.16 18.26
CA SER A 340 38.76 -21.49 17.65
C SER A 340 38.20 -22.49 18.65
N GLU A 341 37.21 -23.28 18.23
CA GLU A 341 36.91 -24.59 18.80
C GLU A 341 36.98 -25.65 17.70
N GLU A 342 37.68 -26.76 17.99
CA GLU A 342 37.84 -27.91 17.11
C GLU A 342 37.02 -29.10 17.68
N PRO A 343 36.28 -29.88 16.86
CA PRO A 343 35.36 -30.88 17.39
C PRO A 343 36.07 -32.12 17.93
N SER A 344 35.47 -32.76 18.94
CA SER A 344 35.87 -34.11 19.36
C SER A 344 34.70 -34.93 19.92
N ALA A 345 34.52 -36.09 19.32
CA ALA A 345 33.78 -37.26 19.80
C ALA A 345 34.83 -38.40 19.98
N PRO A 346 34.61 -39.50 20.75
CA PRO A 346 33.35 -40.25 20.78
C PRO A 346 33.00 -41.03 22.08
N ALA A 347 31.96 -41.88 21.96
CA ALA A 347 31.78 -43.16 22.65
C ALA A 347 31.29 -43.23 24.12
N ALA A 348 29.96 -43.33 24.26
CA ALA A 348 29.21 -44.38 24.98
C ALA A 348 29.64 -44.89 26.38
N THR A 349 28.68 -44.91 27.33
CA THR A 349 28.50 -46.05 28.25
C THR A 349 27.06 -46.21 28.77
N THR A 350 26.74 -47.46 29.10
CA THR A 350 25.45 -48.10 29.44
C THR A 350 24.67 -47.55 30.65
N PRO A 351 23.32 -47.56 30.64
CA PRO A 351 22.49 -47.45 31.85
C PRO A 351 22.03 -48.83 32.39
N ALA A 352 22.04 -48.99 33.72
CA ALA A 352 21.60 -50.19 34.45
C ALA A 352 21.26 -49.82 35.92
N ALA A 353 20.29 -50.41 36.63
CA ALA A 353 19.24 -51.37 36.24
C ALA A 353 18.09 -51.42 37.29
N ALA A 354 16.95 -52.00 36.89
CA ALA A 354 15.90 -52.63 37.73
C ALA A 354 15.07 -51.70 38.67
N THR A 355 13.85 -52.03 39.10
CA THR A 355 13.22 -53.35 39.34
C THR A 355 11.72 -53.48 38.97
N THR A 356 11.34 -54.67 38.50
CA THR A 356 10.05 -55.42 38.69
C THR A 356 8.69 -54.71 38.52
N SER A 357 7.85 -55.09 37.53
CA SER A 357 6.86 -56.22 37.58
C SER A 357 5.49 -55.80 38.20
N SER A 358 4.30 -56.17 37.71
CA SER A 358 3.87 -57.01 36.56
C SER A 358 2.45 -56.64 36.09
N ALA A 359 2.04 -57.10 34.90
CA ALA A 359 0.66 -56.97 34.38
C ALA A 359 -0.34 -57.96 35.07
N PRO A 360 -1.67 -57.88 34.83
CA PRO A 360 -2.28 -58.25 33.53
C PRO A 360 -3.33 -57.25 33.02
N ALA A 361 -4.06 -57.61 31.95
CA ALA A 361 -4.84 -56.70 31.11
C ALA A 361 -6.36 -56.98 31.08
N ALA A 362 -7.06 -56.14 30.30
CA ALA A 362 -8.42 -56.28 29.76
C ALA A 362 -9.64 -56.11 30.69
N SER A 363 -10.42 -55.07 30.44
CA SER A 363 -11.72 -55.23 29.74
C SER A 363 -12.22 -53.88 29.19
N ALA A 364 -13.22 -53.90 28.30
CA ALA A 364 -13.81 -52.71 27.69
C ALA A 364 -15.23 -52.43 28.23
N SER A 365 -15.63 -51.16 28.30
CA SER A 365 -17.06 -50.78 28.34
C SER A 365 -17.36 -49.38 27.83
N ALA A 366 -18.51 -49.28 27.17
CA ALA A 366 -18.95 -48.21 26.28
C ALA A 366 -19.27 -46.84 26.91
N LYS A 367 -19.23 -45.81 26.05
CA LYS A 367 -19.85 -44.50 26.25
C LYS A 367 -21.39 -44.61 26.26
N PRO A 368 -22.13 -43.84 27.06
CA PRO A 368 -23.56 -43.60 26.82
C PRO A 368 -23.76 -42.53 25.74
N ALA A 369 -24.56 -42.83 24.71
CA ALA A 369 -24.93 -41.88 23.65
C ALA A 369 -26.40 -41.44 23.79
N CYS A 370 -26.67 -40.13 23.74
CA CYS A 370 -28.03 -39.60 23.92
C CYS A 370 -28.92 -39.88 22.70
N ARG A 371 -30.13 -40.41 22.93
CA ARG A 371 -31.05 -40.86 21.86
C ARG A 371 -31.94 -39.73 21.32
N ARG A 372 -31.77 -39.37 20.04
CA ARG A 372 -32.80 -38.67 19.25
C ARG A 372 -34.09 -39.51 19.19
N ARG A 373 -35.25 -38.92 19.52
CA ARG A 373 -36.56 -39.59 19.54
C ARG A 373 -37.45 -39.11 18.37
N ARG A 374 -37.38 -39.78 17.21
CA ARG A 374 -38.40 -39.61 16.15
C ARG A 374 -39.74 -40.20 16.60
N ARG A 375 -40.83 -39.43 16.51
CA ARG A 375 -42.20 -39.95 16.42
C ARG A 375 -42.62 -40.01 14.93
N ARG A 376 -43.57 -40.89 14.60
CA ARG A 376 -44.10 -41.07 13.24
C ARG A 376 -45.61 -40.90 13.26
N ASN A 377 -46.11 -40.34 12.16
CA ASN A 377 -47.46 -39.94 11.77
C ASN A 377 -48.66 -40.59 12.51
N HIS A 378 -49.67 -39.76 12.77
CA HIS A 378 -51.07 -40.12 12.52
C HIS A 378 -51.69 -39.07 11.60
N ALA A 379 -52.44 -39.52 10.60
CA ALA A 379 -53.22 -38.67 9.72
C ALA A 379 -54.71 -38.81 10.06
N LYS A 380 -55.48 -37.75 9.84
CA LYS A 380 -56.94 -37.81 9.74
C LYS A 380 -57.39 -37.07 8.49
N ARG A 381 -58.38 -37.62 7.81
CA ARG A 381 -59.22 -36.92 6.85
C ARG A 381 -60.36 -36.27 7.64
N ASN A 382 -60.68 -35.03 7.33
CA ASN A 382 -61.90 -34.67 6.60
C ASN A 382 -61.69 -33.28 6.00
#